data_AF-A0A2E3URP3-F1
#
_entry.id   AF-A0A2E3URP3-F1
#
_cell.length_a   1.000
_cell.length_b   1.000
_cell.length_c   1.000
_cell.angle_alpha   90.00
_cell.angle_beta   90.00
_cell.angle_gamma   90.00
#
_symmetry.space_group_name_H-M   'P 1'
#
loop_
_entity.id
_entity.type
_entity.pdbx_description
1 polymer ?
#
loop_
_entity_poly.entity_id
_entity_poly.type
_entity_poly.pdbx_seq_one_letter_code
_entity_poly.pdbx_strand_id
1 'polypeptide(L)'
;MNQLDQPPENKSFDERSFMAKLLAGEYGLAITYWALYFLGSGLFFVMGSRAVDNDQWLAYLVMIAALLAYTVTLIIGIRAAYNGPQLWKVMSRTSSVFMIVNILVGISTLSFIY
;
A
#
# COMPACT_ATOMS: atom_id res chain seq x y z
N MET A 1 -24.17 -6.19 52.98
CA MET A 1 -23.62 -5.20 52.03
C MET A 1 -22.11 -5.17 52.21
N ASN A 2 -21.35 -5.84 51.35
CA ASN A 2 -19.89 -5.68 51.27
C ASN A 2 -19.52 -5.29 49.84
N GLN A 3 -18.70 -4.26 49.79
CA GLN A 3 -18.21 -3.54 48.63
C GLN A 3 -17.18 -4.34 47.82
N LEU A 4 -17.11 -4.01 46.53
CA LEU A 4 -15.93 -4.07 45.66
C LEU A 4 -15.39 -5.46 45.30
N ASP A 5 -15.71 -5.90 44.08
CA ASP A 5 -14.76 -6.59 43.20
C ASP A 5 -15.29 -6.51 41.76
N GLN A 6 -15.35 -5.29 41.22
CA GLN A 6 -15.25 -5.12 39.77
C GLN A 6 -13.76 -5.07 39.45
N PRO A 7 -13.17 -6.06 38.77
CA PRO A 7 -11.83 -5.87 38.26
C PRO A 7 -11.91 -4.70 37.26
N PRO A 8 -10.97 -3.74 37.28
CA PRO A 8 -10.86 -2.82 36.17
C PRO A 8 -10.62 -3.68 34.93
N GLU A 9 -11.56 -3.65 33.99
CA GLU A 9 -11.38 -4.17 32.64
C GLU A 9 -10.20 -3.39 32.07
N ASN A 10 -9.02 -3.93 32.29
CA ASN A 10 -7.79 -3.45 31.73
C ASN A 10 -7.91 -3.80 30.25
N LYS A 11 -8.53 -2.88 29.50
CA LYS A 11 -8.38 -2.79 28.06
C LYS A 11 -6.90 -2.58 27.85
N SER A 12 -6.17 -3.69 27.85
CA SER A 12 -4.90 -3.80 27.18
C SER A 12 -5.21 -3.35 25.76
N PHE A 13 -4.99 -2.06 25.53
CA PHE A 13 -4.67 -1.59 24.20
C PHE A 13 -3.50 -2.49 23.83
N ASP A 14 -3.82 -3.50 23.03
CA ASP A 14 -2.87 -4.52 22.57
C ASP A 14 -1.83 -3.76 21.75
N GLU A 15 -0.80 -3.28 22.46
CA GLU A 15 0.36 -2.50 22.00
C GLU A 15 1.26 -3.29 21.05
N ARG A 16 0.79 -4.43 20.55
CA ARG A 16 1.31 -4.96 19.30
C ARG A 16 1.05 -3.92 18.23
N SER A 17 2.11 -3.12 18.01
CA SER A 17 2.17 -1.97 17.12
C SER A 17 1.27 -2.18 15.92
N PHE A 18 0.43 -1.20 15.61
CA PHE A 18 -0.48 -1.25 14.47
C PHE A 18 0.21 -1.72 13.18
N MET A 19 1.49 -1.34 12.99
CA MET A 19 2.37 -1.86 11.93
C MET A 19 2.67 -3.35 12.02
N ALA A 20 2.89 -3.89 13.22
CA ALA A 20 3.08 -5.31 13.45
C ALA A 20 1.81 -6.12 13.13
N LYS A 21 0.62 -5.61 13.48
CA LYS A 21 -0.66 -6.24 13.09
C LYS A 21 -0.94 -6.13 11.59
N LEU A 22 -0.53 -5.01 10.97
CA LEU A 22 -0.55 -4.81 9.52
C LEU A 22 0.35 -5.84 8.80
N LEU A 23 1.59 -5.99 9.26
CA LEU A 23 2.59 -6.91 8.69
C LEU A 23 2.27 -8.38 9.00
N ALA A 24 1.62 -8.66 10.13
CA ALA A 24 1.15 -9.99 10.50
C ALA A 24 -0.07 -10.45 9.68
N GLY A 25 -0.69 -9.55 8.89
CA GLY A 25 -1.80 -9.89 8.01
C GLY A 25 -3.16 -10.06 8.72
N GLU A 26 -3.27 -9.66 9.99
CA GLU A 26 -4.50 -9.77 10.80
C GLU A 26 -5.66 -8.92 10.26
N TYR A 27 -5.38 -7.84 9.53
CA TYR A 27 -6.39 -6.98 8.89
C TYR A 27 -6.99 -7.56 7.59
N GLY A 28 -6.57 -8.77 7.20
CA GLY A 28 -6.90 -9.37 5.92
C GLY A 28 -5.97 -8.84 4.83
N LEU A 29 -5.12 -9.74 4.32
CA LEU A 29 -4.10 -9.47 3.30
C LEU A 29 -4.51 -8.40 2.28
N ALA A 30 -5.68 -8.58 1.67
CA ALA A 30 -6.14 -7.71 0.60
C ALA A 30 -6.25 -6.24 1.06
N ILE A 31 -6.89 -5.96 2.20
CA ILE A 31 -7.17 -4.58 2.64
C ILE A 31 -5.86 -3.82 2.94
N THR A 32 -4.92 -4.48 3.61
CA THR A 32 -3.63 -3.87 3.97
C THR A 32 -2.80 -3.50 2.74
N TYR A 33 -2.68 -4.43 1.78
CA TYR A 33 -1.92 -4.21 0.56
C TYR A 33 -2.58 -3.17 -0.35
N TRP A 34 -3.92 -3.13 -0.40
CA TRP A 34 -4.66 -2.10 -1.13
C TRP A 34 -4.48 -0.71 -0.52
N ALA A 35 -4.55 -0.59 0.81
CA ALA A 35 -4.32 0.68 1.49
C ALA A 35 -2.90 1.21 1.24
N LEU A 36 -1.89 0.33 1.35
CA LEU A 36 -0.50 0.67 1.04
C LEU A 36 -0.31 1.10 -0.41
N TYR A 37 -0.89 0.35 -1.35
CA TYR A 37 -0.83 0.69 -2.76
C TYR A 37 -1.48 2.05 -3.05
N PHE A 38 -2.68 2.29 -2.51
CA PHE A 38 -3.40 3.56 -2.70
C PHE A 38 -2.64 4.75 -2.11
N LEU A 39 -2.02 4.55 -0.95
CA LEU A 39 -1.17 5.54 -0.31
C LEU A 39 0.06 5.87 -1.19
N GLY A 40 0.75 4.83 -1.68
CA GLY A 40 1.92 4.99 -2.55
C GLY A 40 1.57 5.65 -3.88
N SER A 41 0.48 5.23 -4.53
CA SER A 41 0.02 5.82 -5.80
C SER A 41 -0.44 7.26 -5.64
N GLY A 42 -1.13 7.58 -4.53
CA GLY A 42 -1.56 8.95 -4.24
C GLY A 42 -0.38 9.88 -3.97
N LEU A 43 0.63 9.40 -3.23
CA LEU A 43 1.86 10.15 -2.99
C LEU A 43 2.62 10.40 -4.30
N PHE A 44 2.75 9.37 -5.12
CA PHE A 44 3.38 9.46 -6.44
C PHE A 44 2.62 10.41 -7.37
N PHE A 45 1.29 10.41 -7.34
CA PHE A 45 0.51 11.33 -8.15
C PHE A 45 0.78 12.79 -7.77
N VAL A 46 0.74 13.13 -6.48
CA VAL A 46 0.98 14.52 -6.02
C VAL A 46 2.43 14.95 -6.27
N MET A 47 3.41 14.10 -5.93
CA MET A 47 4.82 14.43 -6.11
C MET A 47 5.24 14.40 -7.58
N GLY A 48 4.72 13.42 -8.34
CA GLY A 48 4.90 13.28 -9.77
C GLY A 48 4.39 14.51 -10.51
N SER A 49 3.16 14.97 -10.22
CA SER A 49 2.60 16.16 -10.85
C SER A 49 3.45 17.39 -10.57
N ARG A 50 3.97 17.55 -9.34
CA ARG A 50 4.87 18.67 -9.02
C ARG A 50 6.23 18.58 -9.71
N ALA A 51 6.82 17.39 -9.78
CA ALA A 51 8.12 17.22 -10.44
C ALA A 51 8.01 17.47 -11.95
N VAL A 52 6.88 17.06 -12.54
CA VAL A 52 6.53 17.32 -13.93
C VAL A 52 6.30 18.81 -14.18
N ASP A 53 5.52 19.49 -13.33
CA ASP A 53 5.23 20.93 -13.42
C ASP A 53 6.50 21.80 -13.31
N ASN A 54 7.49 21.34 -12.53
CA ASN A 54 8.76 22.05 -12.35
C ASN A 54 9.83 21.65 -13.39
N ASP A 55 9.45 20.98 -14.49
CA ASP A 55 10.33 20.47 -15.56
C ASP A 55 11.46 19.53 -15.07
N GLN A 56 11.29 18.91 -13.90
CA GLN A 56 12.29 18.03 -13.29
C GLN A 56 12.14 16.58 -13.77
N TRP A 57 12.39 16.39 -15.07
CA TRP A 57 12.29 15.08 -15.74
C TRP A 57 13.14 13.99 -15.07
N LEU A 58 14.34 14.32 -14.56
CA LEU A 58 15.20 13.35 -13.87
C LEU A 58 14.57 12.85 -12.56
N ALA A 59 14.00 13.76 -11.76
CA ALA A 59 13.32 13.41 -10.52
C ALA A 59 12.06 12.58 -10.80
N TYR A 60 11.32 12.92 -11.86
CA TYR A 60 10.17 12.14 -12.32
C TYR A 60 10.56 10.71 -12.73
N LEU A 61 11.64 10.54 -13.49
CA LEU A 61 12.15 9.21 -13.88
C LEU A 61 12.60 8.38 -12.66
N VAL A 62 13.29 8.99 -11.69
CA VAL A 62 13.69 8.33 -10.44
C VAL A 62 12.46 7.90 -9.64
N MET A 63 11.43 8.74 -9.56
CA MET A 63 10.19 8.37 -8.89
C MET A 63 9.48 7.22 -9.61
N ILE A 64 9.44 7.19 -10.95
CA ILE A 64 8.83 6.08 -11.70
C ILE A 64 9.55 4.77 -11.37
N ALA A 65 10.89 4.79 -11.34
CA ALA A 65 11.68 3.62 -10.96
C ALA A 65 11.37 3.19 -9.51
N ALA A 66 11.23 4.15 -8.58
CA ALA A 66 10.85 3.87 -7.20
C ALA A 66 9.43 3.27 -7.09
N LEU A 67 8.46 3.76 -7.87
CA LEU A 67 7.10 3.24 -7.92
C LEU A 67 7.07 1.79 -8.44
N LEU A 68 7.84 1.48 -9.48
CA LEU A 68 7.99 0.10 -9.98
C LEU A 68 8.59 -0.82 -8.91
N ALA A 69 9.67 -0.39 -8.25
CA ALA A 69 10.28 -1.14 -7.16
C ALA A 69 9.32 -1.36 -5.98
N TYR A 70 8.53 -0.34 -5.64
CA TYR A 70 7.48 -0.41 -4.61
C TYR A 70 6.39 -1.43 -4.99
N THR A 71 5.96 -1.43 -6.25
CA THR A 71 4.97 -2.38 -6.77
C THR A 71 5.49 -3.82 -6.68
N VAL A 72 6.76 -4.06 -7.04
CA VAL A 72 7.42 -5.38 -6.88
C VAL A 72 7.48 -5.80 -5.41
N THR A 73 7.80 -4.86 -4.51
CA THR A 73 7.85 -5.14 -3.06
C THR A 73 6.48 -5.53 -2.52
N LEU A 74 5.40 -4.83 -2.92
CA LEU A 74 4.03 -5.19 -2.56
C LEU A 74 3.64 -6.56 -3.09
N ILE A 75 3.99 -6.86 -4.35
CA ILE A 75 3.80 -8.18 -4.98
C ILE A 75 4.49 -9.27 -4.16
N ILE A 76 5.76 -9.09 -3.79
CA ILE A 76 6.50 -10.05 -2.95
C ILE A 76 5.83 -10.20 -1.57
N GLY A 77 5.39 -9.11 -0.96
CA GLY A 77 4.66 -9.13 0.31
C GLY A 77 3.35 -9.93 0.23
N ILE A 78 2.55 -9.69 -0.81
CA ILE A 78 1.31 -10.45 -1.06
C ILE A 78 1.63 -11.94 -1.20
N ARG A 79 2.69 -12.30 -1.94
CA ARG A 79 3.12 -13.70 -2.10
C ARG A 79 3.56 -14.32 -0.78
N ALA A 80 4.32 -13.59 0.05
CA ALA A 80 4.83 -14.10 1.32
C ALA A 80 3.71 -14.35 2.34
N ALA A 81 2.65 -13.53 2.29
CA ALA A 81 1.56 -13.59 3.26
C ALA A 81 0.37 -14.48 2.79
N TYR A 82 0.26 -14.79 1.49
CA TYR A 82 -0.78 -15.69 0.96
C TYR A 82 -0.41 -17.18 1.21
N ASN A 83 -1.30 -17.93 1.85
CA ASN A 83 -1.13 -19.38 2.11
C ASN A 83 -2.14 -20.27 1.34
N GLY A 84 -2.72 -19.80 0.23
CA GLY A 84 -3.78 -20.50 -0.51
C GLY A 84 -3.30 -21.36 -1.71
N PRO A 85 -4.03 -22.41 -2.11
CA PRO A 85 -3.64 -23.32 -3.21
C PRO A 85 -3.64 -22.68 -4.62
N GLN A 86 -4.18 -21.47 -4.79
CA GLN A 86 -4.26 -20.76 -6.09
C GLN A 86 -3.51 -19.41 -6.08
N LEU A 87 -2.32 -19.37 -5.46
CA LEU A 87 -1.41 -18.21 -5.43
C LEU A 87 -1.28 -17.49 -6.78
N TRP A 88 -0.99 -18.25 -7.82
CA TRP A 88 -0.75 -17.75 -9.18
C TRP A 88 -1.93 -16.96 -9.77
N LYS A 89 -3.17 -17.32 -9.40
CA LYS A 89 -4.39 -16.71 -9.95
C LYS A 89 -4.73 -15.40 -9.27
N VAL A 90 -4.40 -15.27 -7.99
CA VAL A 90 -4.55 -13.99 -7.26
C VAL A 90 -3.43 -13.05 -7.69
N MET A 91 -2.20 -13.55 -7.77
CA MET A 91 -1.03 -12.78 -8.17
C MET A 91 -1.20 -12.06 -9.51
N SER A 92 -1.72 -12.78 -10.52
CA SER A 92 -1.95 -12.20 -11.85
C SER A 92 -3.04 -11.13 -11.84
N ARG A 93 -4.12 -11.35 -11.08
CA ARG A 93 -5.22 -10.37 -10.95
C ARG A 93 -4.75 -9.09 -10.26
N THR A 94 -4.03 -9.21 -9.14
CA THR A 94 -3.54 -8.02 -8.41
C THR A 94 -2.48 -7.28 -9.20
N SER A 95 -1.58 -8.00 -9.88
CA SER A 95 -0.55 -7.39 -10.74
C SER A 95 -1.16 -6.59 -11.91
N SER A 96 -2.19 -7.10 -12.57
CA SER A 96 -2.84 -6.37 -13.67
C SER A 96 -3.49 -5.08 -13.20
N VAL A 97 -4.13 -5.10 -12.02
CA VAL A 97 -4.76 -3.91 -11.45
C VAL A 97 -3.71 -2.86 -11.10
N PHE A 98 -2.59 -3.25 -10.49
CA PHE A 98 -1.49 -2.32 -10.22
C PHE A 98 -0.90 -1.75 -11.51
N MET A 99 -0.77 -2.56 -12.56
CA MET A 99 -0.27 -2.07 -13.85
C MET A 99 -1.21 -1.02 -14.47
N ILE A 100 -2.52 -1.29 -14.50
CA ILE A 100 -3.52 -0.34 -15.02
C ILE A 100 -3.49 0.96 -14.23
N VAL A 101 -3.43 0.89 -12.89
CA VAL A 101 -3.40 2.10 -12.05
C VAL A 101 -2.10 2.89 -12.25
N ASN A 102 -0.94 2.22 -12.32
CA ASN A 102 0.32 2.90 -12.60
C ASN A 102 0.29 3.64 -13.95
N ILE A 103 -0.30 3.02 -14.99
CA ILE A 103 -0.48 3.66 -16.29
C ILE A 103 -1.43 4.87 -16.19
N LEU A 104 -2.59 4.73 -15.52
CA LEU A 104 -3.54 5.83 -15.35
C LEU A 104 -2.94 7.00 -14.59
N VAL A 105 -2.19 6.73 -13.52
CA VAL A 105 -1.46 7.74 -12.77
C VAL A 105 -0.42 8.41 -13.67
N GLY A 106 0.39 7.63 -14.40
CA GLY A 106 1.38 8.18 -15.33
C GLY A 106 0.77 9.09 -16.39
N ILE A 107 -0.31 8.65 -17.05
CA ILE A 107 -1.06 9.46 -18.02
C ILE A 107 -1.58 10.73 -17.35
N SER A 108 -2.25 10.61 -16.20
CA SER A 108 -2.81 11.77 -15.48
C SER A 108 -1.72 12.78 -15.13
N THR A 109 -0.53 12.32 -14.76
CA THR A 109 0.62 13.18 -14.42
C THR A 109 1.14 13.92 -15.66
N LEU A 110 1.25 13.23 -16.79
CA LEU A 110 1.69 13.79 -18.08
C LEU A 110 0.62 14.69 -18.73
N SER A 111 -0.67 14.43 -18.48
CA SER A 111 -1.79 15.24 -18.99
C SER A 111 -1.81 16.66 -18.43
N PHE A 112 -1.13 16.93 -17.31
CA PHE A 112 -1.01 18.29 -16.78
C PHE A 112 0.01 19.17 -17.53
N ILE A 113 0.80 18.62 -18.47
CA ILE A 113 1.79 19.36 -19.26
C ILE A 113 1.16 20.05 -20.50
N TYR A 114 -0.16 20.03 -20.66
CA TYR A 114 -0.84 20.62 -21.83
C TYR A 114 -1.86 21.70 -21.48
#